data_AF-A0A2V9XA64-F1
#
_entry.id   AF-A0A2V9XA64-F1
#
_cell.length_a   1.000
_cell.length_b   1.000
_cell.length_c   1.000
_cell.angle_alpha   90.00
_cell.angle_beta   90.00
_cell.angle_gamma   90.00
#
_symmetry.space_group_name_H-M   'P 1'
#
loop_
_entity.id
_entity.type
_entity.pdbx_description
1 polymer ?
#
loop_
_entity_poly.entity_id
_entity_poly.type
_entity_poly.pdbx_seq_one_letter_code
_entity_poly.pdbx_strand_id
1 'polypeptide(L)'
;MTTGVAYRLRTGLSYATVMQHEHVNKAAEIIEVLRYFFEDVRLRRFPLPFAQLSFYTVIESRGPRLERCASFGQAAQGVSA
;
A
#
# COMPACT_ATOMS: atom_id res chain seq x y z
N MET A 1 2.30 4.02 14.74
CA MET A 1 2.53 5.37 15.31
C MET A 1 3.42 5.34 16.57
N THR A 2 3.27 4.36 17.46
CA THR A 2 4.15 4.21 18.64
C THR A 2 5.62 4.02 18.28
N THR A 3 5.92 3.28 17.22
CA THR A 3 7.30 3.05 16.74
C THR A 3 8.02 4.35 16.39
N GLY A 4 7.36 5.27 15.67
CA GLY A 4 7.99 6.53 15.28
C GLY A 4 8.27 7.46 16.47
N VAL A 5 7.35 7.49 17.43
CA VAL A 5 7.53 8.25 18.68
C VAL A 5 8.63 7.62 19.54
N ALA A 6 8.60 6.30 19.75
CA ALA A 6 9.62 5.59 20.51
C ALA A 6 11.02 5.72 19.88
N TYR A 7 11.10 5.64 18.55
CA TYR A 7 12.34 5.87 17.81
C TYR A 7 12.86 7.28 18.06
N ARG A 8 12.02 8.31 17.90
CA ARG A 8 12.41 9.70 18.16
C ARG A 8 12.83 9.96 19.60
N LEU A 9 12.15 9.36 20.58
CA LEU A 9 12.53 9.46 21.99
C LEU A 9 13.89 8.83 22.27
N ARG A 10 14.20 7.69 21.62
CA ARG A 10 15.46 6.97 21.82
C ARG A 10 16.65 7.61 21.09
N THR A 11 16.44 8.14 19.89
CA THR A 11 17.53 8.55 18.98
C THR A 11 17.59 10.06 18.73
N GLY A 12 16.54 10.81 19.07
CA GLY A 12 16.38 12.21 18.68
C GLY A 12 16.01 12.41 17.21
N LEU A 13 15.97 11.35 16.40
CA LEU A 13 15.79 11.42 14.94
C LEU A 13 14.36 11.13 14.50
N SER A 14 13.99 11.62 13.32
CA SER A 14 12.70 11.34 12.70
C SER A 14 12.69 9.93 12.10
N TYR A 15 11.76 9.09 12.55
CA TYR A 15 11.54 7.77 11.96
C TYR A 15 11.02 7.85 10.50
N ALA A 16 10.46 9.00 10.10
CA ALA A 16 9.94 9.20 8.75
C ALA A 16 11.02 9.01 7.67
N THR A 17 12.26 9.39 7.96
CA THR A 17 13.39 9.20 7.02
C THR A 17 13.64 7.73 6.74
N VAL A 18 13.57 6.87 7.77
CA VAL A 18 13.71 5.42 7.59
C VAL A 18 12.54 4.86 6.77
N MET A 19 11.31 5.27 7.10
CA MET A 19 10.11 4.81 6.39
C MET A 19 10.10 5.19 4.90
N GLN A 20 10.71 6.32 4.53
CA GLN A 20 10.83 6.75 3.13
C GLN A 20 11.71 5.81 2.29
N HIS A 21 12.63 5.09 2.92
CA HIS A 21 13.48 4.10 2.25
C HIS A 21 12.95 2.68 2.33
N GLU A 22 12.03 2.40 3.27
CA GLU A 22 11.41 1.07 3.44
C GLU A 22 10.17 0.87 2.57
N HIS A 23 9.33 1.90 2.43
CA HIS A 23 8.11 1.82 1.64
C HIS A 23 8.32 2.32 0.21
N VAL A 24 8.28 1.39 -0.75
CA VAL A 24 8.33 1.72 -2.18
C VAL A 24 7.05 2.40 -2.65
N ASN A 25 5.89 2.03 -2.08
CA ASN A 25 4.60 2.58 -2.46
C ASN A 25 3.88 3.26 -1.30
N LYS A 26 3.15 4.32 -1.61
CA LYS A 26 2.17 4.96 -0.72
C LYS A 26 0.89 4.13 -0.70
N ALA A 27 0.14 4.23 0.40
CA ALA A 27 -1.15 3.53 0.53
C ALA A 27 -2.13 3.86 -0.62
N ALA A 28 -2.15 5.10 -1.11
CA ALA A 28 -2.98 5.50 -2.24
C ALA A 28 -2.59 4.78 -3.55
N GLU A 29 -1.29 4.63 -3.81
CA GLU A 29 -0.77 3.95 -4.99
C GLU A 29 -1.12 2.46 -4.94
N ILE A 30 -1.01 1.82 -3.77
CA ILE A 30 -1.44 0.42 -3.58
C ILE A 30 -2.93 0.27 -3.92
N ILE A 31 -3.79 1.16 -3.43
CA ILE A 31 -5.23 1.12 -3.68
C ILE A 31 -5.53 1.34 -5.17
N GLU A 32 -4.80 2.24 -5.83
CA GLU A 32 -4.95 2.49 -7.26
C GLU A 32 -4.59 1.27 -8.10
N VAL A 33 -3.46 0.62 -7.82
CA VAL A 33 -3.05 -0.62 -8.48
C VAL A 33 -4.10 -1.72 -8.29
N LEU A 34 -4.62 -1.89 -7.07
CA LEU A 34 -5.68 -2.87 -6.81
C LEU A 34 -6.95 -2.54 -7.60
N ARG A 35 -7.36 -1.27 -7.65
CA ARG A 35 -8.52 -0.83 -8.44
C ARG A 35 -8.30 -0.96 -9.94
N TYR A 36 -7.06 -0.94 -10.40
CA TYR A 36 -6.75 -1.22 -11.80
C TYR A 36 -6.94 -2.71 -12.13
N PHE A 37 -6.51 -3.63 -11.26
CA PHE A 37 -6.57 -5.07 -11.53
C PHE A 37 -7.86 -5.77 -11.08
N PHE A 38 -8.65 -5.18 -10.18
CA PHE A 38 -9.84 -5.83 -9.62
C PHE A 38 -11.10 -5.00 -9.84
N GLU A 39 -12.22 -5.69 -10.05
CA GLU A 39 -13.54 -5.09 -10.22
C GLU A 39 -14.11 -4.52 -8.91
N ASP A 40 -13.99 -5.27 -7.82
CA ASP A 40 -14.49 -4.88 -6.51
C ASP A 40 -13.34 -4.79 -5.51
N VAL A 41 -13.05 -3.57 -5.03
CA VAL A 41 -12.03 -3.28 -4.03
C VAL A 41 -12.68 -2.58 -2.84
N ARG A 42 -12.78 -3.30 -1.71
CA ARG A 42 -13.39 -2.80 -0.48
C ARG A 42 -12.33 -2.53 0.56
N LEU A 43 -12.46 -1.39 1.23
CA LEU A 43 -11.55 -0.98 2.30
C LEU A 43 -12.30 -0.95 3.62
N ARG A 44 -11.72 -1.58 4.64
CA ARG A 44 -12.17 -1.46 6.03
C ARG A 44 -11.02 -0.91 6.86
N ARG A 45 -11.34 -0.04 7.81
CA ARG A 45 -10.34 0.65 8.61
C ARG A 45 -10.64 0.54 10.09
N PHE A 46 -9.58 0.46 10.88
CA PHE A 46 -9.65 0.35 12.33
C PHE A 46 -8.57 1.27 12.95
N PRO A 47 -8.83 1.94 14.08
CA PRO A 47 -10.08 1.93 14.85
C PRO A 47 -11.18 2.82 14.26
N LEU A 48 -10.81 3.83 13.46
CA LEU A 48 -11.74 4.76 12.83
C LEU A 48 -11.81 4.51 11.31
N PRO A 49 -12.97 4.77 10.68
CA PRO A 49 -13.17 4.50 9.25
C PRO A 49 -12.39 5.45 8.32
N PHE A 50 -11.86 6.55 8.85
CA PHE A 50 -11.14 7.58 8.11
C PHE A 50 -9.67 7.21 7.89
N ALA A 51 -9.16 7.41 6.67
CA ALA A 51 -7.80 7.00 6.28
C ALA A 51 -6.72 7.58 7.20
N GLN A 52 -6.79 8.88 7.48
CA GLN A 52 -5.81 9.58 8.32
C GLN A 52 -5.90 9.27 9.83
N LEU A 53 -6.96 8.58 10.28
CA LEU A 53 -7.18 8.25 11.69
C LEU A 53 -7.19 6.73 11.95
N SER A 54 -6.91 5.93 10.93
CA SER A 54 -6.82 4.48 11.04
C SER A 54 -5.39 4.04 11.35
N PHE A 55 -5.26 3.01 12.17
CA PHE A 55 -4.00 2.32 12.39
C PHE A 55 -3.84 1.13 11.43
N TYR A 56 -4.97 0.52 11.05
CA TYR A 56 -5.00 -0.61 10.15
C TYR A 56 -6.02 -0.37 9.03
N THR A 57 -5.62 -0.71 7.82
CA THR A 57 -6.51 -0.78 6.65
C THR A 57 -6.48 -2.22 6.13
N VAL A 58 -7.64 -2.86 6.06
CA VAL A 58 -7.86 -4.13 5.38
C VAL A 58 -8.42 -3.84 4.00
N ILE A 59 -7.83 -4.46 2.97
CA ILE A 59 -8.29 -4.33 1.60
C ILE A 59 -8.73 -5.71 1.11
N GLU A 60 -10.02 -5.83 0.76
CA GLU A 60 -10.58 -7.02 0.12
C GLU A 60 -10.70 -6.72 -1.38
N SER A 61 -10.11 -7.58 -2.22
CA SER A 61 -10.15 -7.43 -3.68
C SER A 61 -10.80 -8.66 -4.32
N ARG A 62 -11.75 -8.47 -5.23
CA ARG A 62 -12.51 -9.54 -5.90
C ARG A 62 -12.71 -9.22 -7.38
N GLY A 63 -12.94 -10.27 -8.17
CA GLY A 63 -13.14 -10.16 -9.62
C GLY A 63 -11.88 -9.63 -10.31
N PRO A 64 -10.80 -10.43 -10.40
CA PRO A 64 -9.60 -10.01 -11.12
C PRO A 64 -9.91 -9.82 -12.61
N ARG A 65 -9.49 -8.68 -13.15
CA ARG A 65 -9.52 -8.33 -14.57
C ARG A 65 -8.40 -9.08 -15.31
N LEU A 66 -8.68 -10.33 -15.66
CA LEU A 66 -7.68 -11.27 -16.20
C LEU A 66 -7.00 -10.75 -17.47
N GLU A 67 -7.69 -9.96 -18.28
CA GLU A 67 -7.13 -9.32 -19.47
C GLU A 67 -5.99 -8.35 -19.12
N ARG A 68 -6.15 -7.58 -18.04
CA ARG A 68 -5.13 -6.66 -17.54
C ARG A 68 -3.96 -7.42 -16.92
N CYS A 69 -4.26 -8.48 -16.16
CA CYS A 69 -3.23 -9.35 -15.57
C CYS A 69 -2.37 -10.02 -16.65
N ALA A 70 -3.00 -10.57 -17.69
CA ALA A 70 -2.31 -11.21 -18.81
C ALA A 70 -1.44 -10.22 -19.58
N SER A 71 -1.99 -9.05 -19.91
CA SER A 71 -1.25 -7.98 -20.61
C SER A 71 -0.03 -7.53 -19.82
N PHE A 72 -0.18 -7.31 -18.51
CA PHE A 72 0.92 -6.90 -17.65
C PHE A 72 1.96 -8.02 -17.46
N GLY A 73 1.53 -9.28 -17.30
CA GLY A 73 2.43 -10.42 -17.17
C GLY A 73 3.30 -10.63 -18.42
N GLN A 74 2.74 -10.43 -19.61
CA GLN A 74 3.49 -10.49 -20.87
C GLN A 74 4.44 -9.30 -21.02
N ALA A 75 3.99 -8.08 -20.68
CA ALA A 75 4.85 -6.90 -20.70
C ALA A 75 6.03 -7.04 -19.71
N ALA A 76 5.80 -7.59 -18.51
CA ALA A 76 6.83 -7.83 -17.52
C ALA A 76 7.87 -8.89 -17.97
N GLN A 77 7.46 -9.87 -18.78
CA GLN A 77 8.37 -10.88 -19.35
C GLN A 77 9.22 -10.34 -20.50
N GLY A 78 8.76 -9.29 -21.20
CA GLY A 78 9.51 -8.62 -22.26
C GLY A 78 10.56 -7.62 -21.75
N VAL A 79 10.51 -7.25 -20.46
CA VAL A 79 11.51 -6.41 -19.79
C VAL A 79 12.53 -7.33 -19.10
N SER A 80 13.32 -8.04 -19.90
CA SER A 80 14.59 -8.57 -19.39
C SER A 80 15.59 -7.42 -19.38
N ALA A 81 16.17 -7.15 -18.21
CA ALA A 81 17.33 -6.27 -18.06
C ALA A 81 18.53 -6.76 -18.88
#